data_AF-A0A7X3MGX9-F1
#
_entry.id   AF-A0A7X3MGX9-F1
#
_cell.length_a   1.000
_cell.length_b   1.000
_cell.length_c   1.000
_cell.angle_alpha   90.00
_cell.angle_beta   90.00
_cell.angle_gamma   90.00
#
_symmetry.space_group_name_H-M   'P 1'
#
loop_
_entity.id
_entity.type
_entity.pdbx_description
1 polymer ?
#
loop_
_entity_poly.entity_id
_entity_poly.type
_entity_poly.pdbx_seq_one_letter_code
_entity_poly.pdbx_strand_id
1 'polypeptide(L)'
;MIKTRKVYRVYNDDELWSKKKIDFFHGIWCTDNFDCRNMSMKDSFSNSKCISGSIIDESIKECLIFTFFDKVNYPVKKDTFIEITYEDLLEYCEEVEMIVI
;
A
#
# COMPACT_ATOMS: atom_id res chain seq x y z
N MET A 1 -31.43 4.02 11.04
CA MET A 1 -30.45 4.99 11.57
C MET A 1 -29.21 4.85 10.71
N ILE A 2 -28.85 5.90 9.97
CA ILE A 2 -27.66 5.88 9.11
C ILE A 2 -26.43 5.78 10.02
N LYS A 3 -25.51 4.86 9.72
CA LYS A 3 -24.22 4.73 10.43
C LYS A 3 -23.10 5.23 9.54
N THR A 4 -22.04 5.72 10.15
CA THR A 4 -20.79 6.05 9.45
C THR A 4 -19.65 5.17 9.96
N ARG A 5 -18.70 4.87 9.08
CA ARG A 5 -17.46 4.15 9.40
C ARG A 5 -16.29 4.94 8.84
N LYS A 6 -15.27 5.16 9.67
CA LYS A 6 -14.00 5.74 9.24
C LYS A 6 -13.23 4.75 8.37
N VAL A 7 -12.85 5.17 7.17
CA VAL A 7 -12.01 4.40 6.24
C VAL A 7 -10.96 5.33 5.63
N TYR A 8 -9.99 4.76 4.95
CA TYR A 8 -8.91 5.49 4.30
C TYR A 8 -8.86 5.09 2.83
N ARG A 9 -8.79 6.07 1.93
CA ARG A 9 -8.55 5.82 0.51
C ARG A 9 -7.06 5.97 0.25
N VAL A 10 -6.40 4.90 -0.15
CA VAL A 10 -5.00 4.91 -0.56
C VAL A 10 -4.90 5.66 -1.87
N TYR A 11 -3.93 6.56 -2.00
CA TYR A 11 -3.68 7.25 -3.27
C TYR A 11 -3.34 6.24 -4.37
N ASN A 12 -3.82 6.50 -5.57
CA ASN A 12 -3.32 5.83 -6.77
C ASN A 12 -1.98 6.45 -7.21
N ASP A 13 -1.37 5.88 -8.24
CA ASP A 13 -0.04 6.29 -8.71
C ASP A 13 0.00 7.77 -9.16
N ASP A 14 -1.03 8.24 -9.85
CA ASP A 14 -1.15 9.66 -10.26
C ASP A 14 -1.27 10.60 -9.05
N GLU A 15 -2.01 10.20 -8.02
CA GLU A 15 -2.16 10.97 -6.78
C GLU A 15 -0.88 10.99 -5.95
N LEU A 16 -0.18 9.86 -5.84
CA LEU A 16 1.13 9.78 -5.18
C LEU A 16 2.12 10.74 -5.83
N TRP A 17 2.20 10.75 -7.17
CA TRP A 17 3.09 11.67 -7.88
C TRP A 17 2.65 13.13 -7.75
N SER A 18 1.38 13.42 -8.00
CA SER A 18 0.87 14.79 -8.02
C SER A 18 0.91 15.45 -6.64
N LYS A 19 0.52 14.73 -5.58
CA LYS A 19 0.40 15.25 -4.20
C LYS A 19 1.67 15.09 -3.37
N LYS A 20 2.41 13.98 -3.53
CA LYS A 20 3.55 13.62 -2.65
C LYS A 20 4.89 13.61 -3.36
N LYS A 21 4.91 13.68 -4.71
CA LYS A 21 6.14 13.55 -5.52
C LYS A 21 6.87 12.23 -5.24
N ILE A 22 6.10 11.20 -4.91
CA ILE A 22 6.57 9.84 -4.70
C ILE A 22 6.09 9.02 -5.88
N ASP A 23 6.98 8.19 -6.40
CA ASP A 23 6.66 7.24 -7.44
C ASP A 23 6.86 5.83 -6.85
N PHE A 24 5.77 5.14 -6.57
CA PHE A 24 5.78 3.71 -6.22
C PHE A 24 5.39 2.93 -7.48
N PHE A 25 6.32 2.79 -8.44
CA PHE A 25 6.09 2.18 -9.75
C PHE A 25 5.47 0.77 -9.70
N HIS A 26 5.66 0.08 -8.58
CA HIS A 26 5.09 -1.26 -8.35
C HIS A 26 3.80 -1.24 -7.54
N GLY A 27 3.29 -0.08 -7.14
CA GLY A 27 2.15 0.09 -6.26
C GLY A 27 2.43 -0.27 -4.79
N ILE A 28 1.43 -0.06 -3.96
CA ILE A 28 1.43 -0.45 -2.55
C ILE A 28 0.64 -1.75 -2.41
N TRP A 29 1.17 -2.71 -1.68
CA TRP A 29 0.62 -4.05 -1.51
C TRP A 29 0.37 -4.37 -0.05
N CYS A 30 -0.57 -5.29 0.17
CA CYS A 30 -0.98 -5.78 1.48
C CYS A 30 -1.12 -7.30 1.47
N THR A 31 -0.70 -7.95 2.54
CA THR A 31 -0.87 -9.40 2.74
C THR A 31 -0.88 -9.77 4.22
N ASP A 32 -1.53 -10.88 4.56
CA ASP A 32 -1.42 -11.56 5.86
C ASP A 32 -0.28 -12.60 5.88
N ASN A 33 0.37 -12.84 4.73
CA ASN A 33 1.53 -13.71 4.62
C ASN A 33 2.85 -12.96 4.90
N PHE A 34 3.30 -13.01 6.15
CA PHE A 34 4.53 -12.32 6.58
C PHE A 34 5.83 -12.87 5.98
N ASP A 35 5.82 -14.06 5.37
CA ASP A 35 6.97 -14.62 4.67
C ASP A 35 7.32 -13.86 3.39
N CYS A 36 6.41 -13.03 2.87
CA CYS A 36 6.62 -12.18 1.70
C CYS A 36 7.89 -11.30 1.81
N ARG A 37 8.36 -10.96 3.02
CA ARG A 37 9.63 -10.23 3.22
C ARG A 37 10.85 -10.92 2.61
N ASN A 38 10.79 -12.25 2.48
CA ASN A 38 11.90 -13.07 2.00
C ASN A 38 11.64 -13.64 0.59
N MET A 39 10.49 -13.33 -0.01
CA MET A 39 10.11 -13.84 -1.33
C MET A 39 10.69 -12.98 -2.46
N SER A 40 10.66 -13.52 -3.69
CA SER A 40 10.92 -12.70 -4.87
C SER A 40 9.81 -11.65 -5.05
N MET A 41 10.08 -10.58 -5.79
CA MET A 41 9.07 -9.56 -6.11
C MET A 41 7.81 -10.18 -6.75
N LYS A 42 8.01 -11.07 -7.74
CA LYS A 42 6.91 -11.76 -8.44
C LYS A 42 6.06 -12.62 -7.49
N ASP A 43 6.71 -13.38 -6.61
CA ASP A 43 6.01 -14.26 -5.67
C ASP A 43 5.29 -13.45 -4.60
N SER A 44 5.91 -12.36 -4.13
CA SER A 44 5.29 -11.43 -3.17
C SER A 44 4.00 -10.84 -3.74
N PHE A 45 4.00 -10.37 -5.00
CA PHE A 45 2.79 -9.86 -5.66
C PHE A 45 1.72 -10.93 -5.83
N SER A 46 2.11 -12.17 -6.16
CA SER A 46 1.16 -13.27 -6.33
C SER A 46 0.48 -13.70 -5.02
N ASN A 47 1.12 -13.46 -3.88
CA ASN A 47 0.60 -13.75 -2.53
C ASN A 47 0.00 -12.53 -1.82
N SER A 48 -0.20 -11.42 -2.55
CA SER A 48 -0.63 -10.15 -1.95
C SER A 48 -1.73 -9.48 -2.77
N LYS A 49 -2.32 -8.43 -2.21
CA LYS A 49 -3.27 -7.56 -2.90
C LYS A 49 -2.67 -6.18 -3.08
N CYS A 50 -2.70 -5.67 -4.31
CA CYS A 50 -2.40 -4.27 -4.57
C CYS A 50 -3.53 -3.42 -3.97
N ILE A 51 -3.17 -2.46 -3.14
CA ILE A 51 -4.10 -1.56 -2.43
C ILE A 51 -4.01 -0.11 -2.92
N SER A 52 -3.10 0.22 -3.85
CA SER A 52 -3.10 1.55 -4.51
C SER A 52 -4.49 1.88 -5.06
N GLY A 53 -5.01 3.07 -4.74
CA GLY A 53 -6.35 3.51 -5.15
C GLY A 53 -7.53 2.83 -4.43
N SER A 54 -7.27 1.89 -3.51
CA SER A 54 -8.32 1.15 -2.80
C SER A 54 -8.79 1.88 -1.53
N ILE A 55 -10.00 1.55 -1.08
CA ILE A 55 -10.50 1.93 0.25
C ILE A 55 -10.17 0.81 1.23
N ILE A 56 -9.51 1.17 2.34
CA ILE A 56 -9.09 0.27 3.40
C ILE A 56 -9.66 0.75 4.73
N ASP A 57 -9.81 -0.18 5.67
CA ASP A 57 -10.14 0.15 7.05
C ASP A 57 -8.99 -0.19 7.99
N GLU A 58 -9.14 0.10 9.28
CA GLU A 58 -8.06 -0.05 10.26
C GLU A 58 -7.61 -1.50 10.49
N SER A 59 -8.32 -2.51 10.00
CA SER A 59 -7.89 -3.91 10.11
C SER A 59 -6.56 -4.16 9.41
N ILE A 60 -6.19 -3.32 8.44
CA ILE A 60 -4.93 -3.45 7.70
C ILE A 60 -3.68 -3.25 8.59
N LYS A 61 -3.84 -2.68 9.80
CA LYS A 61 -2.77 -2.57 10.81
C LYS A 61 -2.15 -3.92 11.16
N GLU A 62 -2.92 -5.00 11.01
CA GLU A 62 -2.49 -6.36 11.30
C GLU A 62 -1.81 -7.04 10.10
N CYS A 63 -1.74 -6.37 8.94
CA CYS A 63 -1.17 -6.92 7.72
C CYS A 63 0.25 -6.40 7.45
N LEU A 64 0.99 -7.12 6.61
CA LEU A 64 2.22 -6.66 6.00
C LEU A 64 1.90 -5.75 4.82
N ILE A 65 2.25 -4.47 4.94
CA ILE A 65 2.12 -3.47 3.89
C ILE A 65 3.50 -3.20 3.30
N PHE A 66 3.62 -3.19 1.97
CA PHE A 66 4.92 -3.06 1.33
C PHE A 66 4.84 -2.53 -0.10
N THR A 67 6.01 -2.16 -0.63
CA THR A 67 6.26 -1.95 -2.05
C THR A 67 7.61 -2.57 -2.44
N PHE A 68 7.97 -2.49 -3.71
CA PHE A 68 9.27 -2.89 -4.21
C PHE A 68 9.95 -1.76 -4.96
N PHE A 69 11.25 -1.65 -4.79
CA PHE A 69 12.12 -0.87 -5.66
C PHE A 69 12.95 -1.80 -6.53
N ASP A 70 12.80 -1.68 -7.85
CA ASP A 70 13.61 -2.42 -8.81
C ASP A 70 14.85 -1.62 -9.25
N LYS A 71 15.86 -2.32 -9.75
CA LYS A 71 17.15 -1.72 -10.18
C LYS A 71 17.07 -0.85 -11.44
N VAL A 72 15.98 -0.91 -12.21
CA VAL A 72 15.78 -0.16 -13.46
C VAL A 72 15.23 1.22 -13.14
N ASN A 73 14.24 1.30 -12.25
CA ASN A 73 13.55 2.54 -11.91
C ASN A 73 14.13 3.24 -10.68
N TYR A 74 14.88 2.54 -9.84
CA TYR A 74 15.41 3.08 -8.58
C TYR A 74 16.92 2.82 -8.42
N PRO A 75 17.64 3.64 -7.64
CA PRO A 75 19.08 3.49 -7.39
C PRO A 75 19.39 2.36 -6.39
N VAL A 76 18.83 1.18 -6.61
CA VAL A 76 19.03 -0.03 -5.80
C VAL A 76 19.84 -1.08 -6.57
N LYS A 77 20.65 -1.88 -5.86
CA LYS A 77 21.53 -2.88 -6.49
C LYS A 77 20.78 -4.11 -7.01
N LYS A 78 19.63 -4.39 -6.42
CA LYS A 78 18.72 -5.50 -6.73
C LYS A 78 17.31 -5.11 -6.32
N ASP A 79 16.33 -5.88 -6.79
CA ASP A 79 14.95 -5.70 -6.35
C ASP A 79 14.89 -5.78 -4.83
N THR A 80 14.38 -4.71 -4.23
CA THR A 80 14.43 -4.46 -2.80
C THR A 80 13.01 -4.34 -2.28
N PHE A 81 12.66 -5.23 -1.35
CA PHE A 81 11.42 -5.17 -0.59
C PHE A 81 11.47 -3.97 0.37
N ILE A 82 10.45 -3.13 0.35
CA ILE A 82 10.31 -1.98 1.25
C ILE A 82 9.04 -2.17 2.05
N GLU A 83 9.20 -2.40 3.35
CA GLU A 83 8.07 -2.42 4.28
C GLU A 83 7.59 -1.00 4.54
N ILE A 84 6.27 -0.79 4.54
CA ILE A 84 5.63 0.48 4.82
C ILE A 84 4.85 0.29 6.13
N THR A 85 5.13 1.11 7.13
CA THR A 85 4.37 1.06 8.38
C THR A 85 2.93 1.55 8.14
N TYR A 86 2.00 1.20 9.03
CA TYR A 86 0.64 1.73 8.92
C TYR A 86 0.64 3.26 9.02
N GLU A 87 1.47 3.83 9.89
CA GLU A 87 1.61 5.27 10.08
C GLU A 87 2.13 5.95 8.81
N ASP A 88 3.15 5.37 8.15
CA ASP A 88 3.66 5.88 6.87
C ASP A 88 2.60 5.75 5.76
N LEU A 89 1.84 4.64 5.75
CA LEU A 89 0.74 4.45 4.79
C LEU A 89 -0.31 5.55 4.89
N LEU A 90 -0.62 6.03 6.11
CA LEU A 90 -1.60 7.11 6.30
C LEU A 90 -1.16 8.42 5.65
N GLU A 91 0.14 8.67 5.48
CA GLU A 91 0.62 9.83 4.72
C GLU A 91 0.23 9.74 3.24
N TYR A 92 0.00 8.53 2.74
CA TYR A 92 -0.40 8.21 1.37
C TYR A 92 -1.89 7.91 1.24
N CYS A 93 -2.68 8.33 2.23
CA CYS A 93 -4.11 8.15 2.24
C CYS A 93 -4.85 9.49 2.34
N GLU A 94 -6.13 9.42 1.97
CA GLU A 94 -7.15 10.39 2.33
C GLU A 94 -8.16 9.73 3.27
N GLU A 95 -8.43 10.38 4.39
CA GLU A 95 -9.47 9.93 5.32
C GLU A 95 -10.86 10.17 4.73
N VAL A 96 -11.72 9.15 4.76
CA VAL A 96 -13.07 9.18 4.18
C VAL A 96 -14.08 8.63 5.18
N GLU A 97 -15.23 9.29 5.31
CA GLU A 97 -16.38 8.74 6.03
C GLU A 97 -17.25 7.89 5.09
N MET A 98 -17.31 6.59 5.33
CA MET A 98 -18.17 5.68 4.60
C MET A 98 -19.55 5.60 5.26
N ILE A 99 -20.60 5.86 4.48
CA ILE A 99 -21.99 5.70 4.92
C ILE A 99 -22.39 4.23 4.83
N VAL A 100 -22.92 3.68 5.93
CA VAL A 100 -23.40 2.30 6.04
C VAL A 100 -24.90 2.33 6.35
N ILE A 101 -25.69 1.62 5.55
CA ILE A 101 -27.17 1.58 5.61
C ILE A 101 -27.63 0.34 6.37
#